data_AF-A0A7S2EMX1-F1
#
_entry.id   AF-A0A7S2EMX1-F1
#
_cell.length_a   1.000
_cell.length_b   1.000
_cell.length_c   1.000
_cell.angle_alpha   90.00
_cell.angle_beta   90.00
_cell.angle_gamma   90.00
#
_symmetry.space_group_name_H-M   'P 1'
#
loop_
_entity.id
_entity.type
_entity.pdbx_description
1 polymer ?
#
loop_
_entity_poly.entity_id
_entity_poly.type
_entity_poly.pdbx_seq_one_letter_code
_entity_poly.pdbx_strand_id
1 'polypeptide(L)'
;AAPAGEAELQGANNLIDAVFGMKMEETLTCDETAVVSSGGGGDDAMDVDGGKTSEGDAGAIEPAVKSYDLHRKLVCNIQGGSDASSQTNVNHVAEGIALSLGGKIEKRSDVLGRDAIWTRKQRISRLPPVICVQFGRFYWKHTPDSQDHSGVKCKVMKPVAFSGTLDVYEFCTEEVQKALKVSRDRALAAEEDRIAKKLRGEREGEAMETDNDAKPSSAEAEAIANAGDDEEAEALKAALAMSMQEDGGAAHAQDPPAPVGPGLPKDFQGQYELFAVVTHKGRDADGGHYM
;
A
#
# COMPACT_ATOMS: atom_id res chain seq x y z
N ALA A 1 -26.39 13.47 26.16
CA ALA A 1 -26.84 12.50 25.13
C ALA A 1 -26.22 12.95 23.81
N ALA A 2 -25.18 12.23 23.34
CA ALA A 2 -24.64 12.49 22.01
C ALA A 2 -25.74 12.22 20.97
N PRO A 3 -25.88 13.05 19.92
CA PRO A 3 -26.93 12.85 18.94
C PRO A 3 -26.67 11.54 18.19
N ALA A 4 -27.71 10.70 18.12
CA ALA A 4 -27.66 9.35 17.54
C ALA A 4 -27.18 9.28 16.07
N GLY A 5 -27.01 10.42 15.38
CA GLY A 5 -26.47 10.48 14.02
C GLY A 5 -24.95 10.34 13.90
N GLU A 6 -24.17 10.59 14.96
CA GLU A 6 -22.70 10.46 14.90
C GLU A 6 -22.24 8.99 14.81
N ALA A 7 -23.05 8.07 15.35
CA ALA A 7 -22.78 6.63 15.31
C ALA A 7 -23.04 6.02 13.92
N GLU A 8 -24.05 6.51 13.17
CA GLU A 8 -24.34 6.04 11.80
C GLU A 8 -23.30 6.52 10.80
N LEU A 9 -22.74 7.72 10.98
CA LEU A 9 -21.77 8.31 10.06
C LEU A 9 -20.30 8.03 10.44
N GLN A 10 -20.04 7.36 11.57
CA GLN A 10 -18.70 6.95 12.04
C GLN A 10 -17.64 8.07 11.85
N GLY A 11 -17.98 9.28 12.29
CA GLY A 11 -17.12 10.47 12.22
C GLY A 11 -17.05 11.20 10.87
N ALA A 12 -17.97 10.92 9.93
CA ALA A 12 -18.17 11.73 8.72
C ALA A 12 -19.26 12.79 8.92
N ASN A 13 -19.05 13.99 8.38
CA ASN A 13 -19.99 15.11 8.51
C ASN A 13 -21.22 14.96 7.59
N ASN A 14 -21.10 14.21 6.49
CA ASN A 14 -22.14 14.00 5.48
C ASN A 14 -22.11 12.56 4.94
N LEU A 15 -23.22 12.10 4.36
CA LEU A 15 -23.31 10.78 3.72
C LEU A 15 -22.27 10.58 2.61
N ILE A 16 -22.02 11.61 1.79
CA ILE A 16 -21.00 11.57 0.72
C ILE A 16 -19.61 11.33 1.31
N ASP A 17 -19.30 11.96 2.44
CA ASP A 17 -17.99 11.82 3.10
C ASP A 17 -17.89 10.50 3.89
N ALA A 18 -19.01 9.84 4.20
CA ALA A 18 -19.03 8.50 4.74
C ALA A 18 -18.76 7.44 3.66
N VAL A 19 -19.33 7.62 2.46
CA VAL A 19 -19.25 6.62 1.37
C VAL A 19 -18.00 6.78 0.51
N PHE A 20 -17.58 8.02 0.22
CA PHE A 20 -16.47 8.34 -0.69
C PHE A 20 -15.32 9.09 -0.01
N GLY A 21 -15.51 9.57 1.20
CA GLY A 21 -14.54 10.41 1.90
C GLY A 21 -13.37 9.61 2.48
N MET A 22 -12.19 9.78 1.90
CA MET A 22 -10.91 9.26 2.40
C MET A 22 -10.14 10.37 3.11
N LYS A 23 -9.60 10.10 4.30
CA LYS A 23 -8.68 11.03 4.96
C LYS A 23 -7.26 10.73 4.49
N MET A 24 -6.58 11.75 4.01
CA MET A 24 -5.20 11.71 3.56
C MET A 24 -4.33 12.42 4.59
N GLU A 25 -3.26 11.76 5.03
CA GLU A 25 -2.16 12.40 5.75
C GLU A 25 -1.15 12.90 4.72
N GLU A 26 -0.83 14.19 4.77
CA GLU A 26 0.20 14.81 3.96
C GLU A 26 1.38 15.17 4.86
N THR A 27 2.56 14.69 4.49
CA THR A 27 3.83 15.01 5.15
C THR A 27 4.70 15.81 4.18
N LEU A 28 5.12 17.00 4.61
CA LEU A 28 6.06 17.85 3.90
C LEU A 28 7.42 17.80 4.60
N THR A 29 8.44 17.40 3.85
CA THR A 29 9.84 17.37 4.33
C THR A 29 10.69 18.30 3.47
N CYS A 30 11.43 19.21 4.08
CA CYS A 30 12.36 20.07 3.36
C CYS A 30 13.57 19.23 2.93
N ASP A 31 13.83 19.16 1.61
CA ASP A 31 14.93 18.35 1.09
C ASP A 31 16.27 18.95 1.51
N GLU A 32 16.38 20.29 1.53
CA GLU A 32 17.63 21.01 1.73
C GLU A 32 18.15 20.97 3.18
N THR A 33 17.27 20.84 4.17
CA THR A 33 17.67 20.69 5.59
C THR A 33 17.88 19.22 5.98
N ALA A 34 17.34 18.27 5.22
CA ALA A 34 17.48 16.84 5.48
C ALA A 34 18.89 16.30 5.14
N VAL A 35 19.56 16.89 4.13
CA VAL A 35 20.89 16.46 3.64
C VAL A 35 22.01 16.66 4.67
N VAL A 36 21.82 17.51 5.68
CA VAL A 36 22.83 17.74 6.73
C VAL A 36 23.11 16.46 7.54
N SER A 37 22.25 15.43 7.46
CA SER A 37 22.40 14.16 8.17
C SER A 37 23.21 13.06 7.45
N SER A 38 23.46 13.14 6.14
CA SER A 38 24.11 12.05 5.38
C SER A 38 25.56 12.31 4.97
N GLY A 39 26.14 13.45 5.35
CA GLY A 39 27.52 13.83 5.03
C GLY A 39 28.57 13.49 6.09
N GLY A 40 28.34 12.45 6.91
CA GLY A 40 29.29 12.02 7.95
C GLY A 40 30.00 10.72 7.59
N GLY A 41 31.21 10.82 7.01
CA GLY A 41 32.17 9.70 6.91
C GLY A 41 32.90 9.65 5.56
N GLY A 42 34.12 10.19 5.51
CA GLY A 42 34.94 10.20 4.30
C GLY A 42 36.11 11.16 4.42
N ASP A 43 37.11 10.74 5.18
CA ASP A 43 38.36 11.38 5.51
C ASP A 43 39.15 11.80 4.26
N ASP A 44 39.44 13.10 4.11
CA ASP A 44 40.66 13.55 3.43
C ASP A 44 41.01 14.98 3.86
N ALA A 45 42.15 15.08 4.54
CA ALA A 45 42.73 16.32 5.02
C ALA A 45 43.54 17.00 3.90
N MET A 46 43.24 18.26 3.59
CA MET A 46 44.26 19.26 3.23
C MET A 46 43.79 20.67 3.61
N ASP A 47 44.60 21.32 4.44
CA ASP A 47 44.63 22.74 4.79
C ASP A 47 44.46 23.70 3.61
N VAL A 48 43.71 24.80 3.78
CA VAL A 48 44.12 26.19 3.47
C VAL A 48 43.18 27.22 4.15
N ASP A 49 43.75 27.92 5.13
CA ASP A 49 43.66 29.35 5.53
C ASP A 49 42.36 30.19 5.40
N GLY A 50 41.89 30.70 6.55
CA GLY A 50 41.79 32.14 6.79
C GLY A 50 40.56 32.92 6.31
N GLY A 51 39.42 32.80 7.00
CA GLY A 51 38.28 33.74 6.86
C GLY A 51 37.27 33.67 8.01
N LYS A 52 37.24 34.71 8.86
CA LYS A 52 36.42 34.81 10.07
C LYS A 52 35.11 35.54 9.77
N THR A 53 33.95 34.88 9.79
CA THR A 53 32.64 35.49 10.12
C THR A 53 31.57 34.46 10.52
N SER A 54 30.84 34.83 11.59
CA SER A 54 29.59 34.31 12.15
C SER A 54 29.53 32.88 12.71
N GLU A 55 29.71 32.81 14.02
CA GLU A 55 29.05 31.85 14.90
C GLU A 55 27.52 31.94 14.71
N GLY A 56 26.88 30.81 14.45
CA GLY A 56 25.42 30.65 14.46
C GLY A 56 24.85 30.07 13.17
N ASP A 57 24.84 28.74 13.05
CA ASP A 57 23.59 27.99 12.86
C ASP A 57 23.90 26.50 13.08
N ALA A 58 23.60 26.00 14.27
CA ALA A 58 23.56 24.56 14.48
C ALA A 58 22.42 24.03 13.61
N GLY A 59 22.77 23.31 12.54
CA GLY A 59 21.86 22.85 11.48
C GLY A 59 20.45 22.55 11.99
N ALA A 60 19.58 23.56 11.86
CA ALA A 60 18.22 23.46 12.34
C ALA A 60 17.44 22.61 11.33
N ILE A 61 17.26 21.34 11.67
CA ILE A 61 16.40 20.44 10.91
C ILE A 61 14.98 20.98 11.04
N GLU A 62 14.44 21.52 9.95
CA GLU A 62 13.05 21.97 9.92
C GLU A 62 12.13 20.75 10.12
N PRO A 63 11.24 20.76 11.13
CA PRO A 63 10.42 19.60 11.44
C PRO A 63 9.45 19.31 10.30
N ALA A 64 9.23 18.03 10.01
CA ALA A 64 8.28 17.62 8.99
C ALA A 64 6.87 18.10 9.37
N VAL A 65 6.22 18.82 8.46
CA VAL A 65 4.87 19.35 8.68
C VAL A 65 3.88 18.27 8.26
N LYS A 66 3.00 17.89 9.18
CA LYS A 66 1.89 16.96 8.93
C LYS A 66 0.58 17.70 8.84
N SER A 67 -0.19 17.47 7.78
CA SER A 67 -1.56 17.95 7.62
C SER A 67 -2.50 16.81 7.26
N TYR A 68 -3.79 16.98 7.56
CA TYR A 68 -4.82 15.99 7.29
C TYR A 68 -5.91 16.60 6.44
N ASP A 69 -6.15 16.02 5.25
CA ASP A 69 -7.11 16.54 4.28
C ASP A 69 -8.10 15.46 3.86
N LEU A 70 -9.36 15.86 3.68
CA LEU A 70 -10.42 14.97 3.20
C LEU A 70 -10.49 15.01 1.67
N HIS A 71 -10.27 13.85 1.05
CA HIS A 71 -10.38 13.65 -0.39
C HIS A 71 -11.59 12.77 -0.72
N ARG A 72 -12.18 12.96 -1.90
CA ARG A 72 -13.30 12.13 -2.42
C ARG A 72 -12.93 11.34 -3.68
N LYS A 73 -11.72 11.55 -4.16
CA LYS A 73 -11.19 10.96 -5.39
C LYS A 73 -9.69 10.78 -5.24
N LEU A 74 -9.19 9.67 -5.77
CA LEU A 74 -7.78 9.39 -5.88
C LEU A 74 -7.34 9.70 -7.31
N VAL A 75 -6.32 10.54 -7.46
CA VAL A 75 -5.83 10.91 -8.79
C VAL A 75 -4.79 9.90 -9.25
N CYS A 76 -4.93 9.41 -10.48
CA CYS A 76 -3.94 8.59 -11.17
C CYS A 76 -3.32 9.44 -12.26
N ASN A 77 -2.07 9.85 -12.07
CA ASN A 77 -1.36 10.69 -13.02
C ASN A 77 -0.68 9.80 -14.07
N ILE A 78 -0.96 10.05 -15.35
CA ILE A 78 -0.38 9.26 -16.43
C ILE A 78 0.74 10.08 -17.06
N GLN A 79 1.97 9.77 -16.66
CA GLN A 79 3.18 10.29 -17.31
C GLN A 79 3.78 9.23 -18.26
N GLY A 80 4.47 9.71 -19.28
CA GLY A 80 5.02 8.87 -20.35
C GLY A 80 4.30 9.13 -21.67
N GLY A 81 5.06 9.64 -22.65
CA GLY A 81 4.62 9.99 -23.99
C GLY A 81 5.82 10.09 -24.93
N SER A 82 5.59 10.50 -26.19
CA SER A 82 6.63 10.61 -27.23
C SER A 82 7.68 11.70 -26.98
N ASP A 83 7.59 12.42 -25.86
CA ASP A 83 8.56 13.45 -25.50
C ASP A 83 9.70 12.79 -24.71
N ALA A 84 10.90 12.78 -25.29
CA ALA A 84 12.10 12.16 -24.73
C ALA A 84 12.52 12.74 -23.35
N SER A 85 11.85 13.79 -22.87
CA SER A 85 12.09 14.45 -21.60
C SER A 85 11.42 13.77 -20.38
N SER A 86 10.50 12.82 -20.58
CA SER A 86 9.79 12.17 -19.47
C SER A 86 10.51 10.89 -19.02
N GLN A 87 11.24 10.97 -17.90
CA GLN A 87 11.97 9.83 -17.33
C GLN A 87 11.03 8.75 -16.74
N THR A 88 9.82 9.13 -16.33
CA THR A 88 8.82 8.27 -15.70
C THR A 88 7.79 7.79 -16.74
N ASN A 89 7.57 6.47 -16.81
CA ASN A 89 6.58 5.87 -17.69
C ASN A 89 5.57 5.07 -16.86
N VAL A 90 4.31 5.49 -16.88
CA VAL A 90 3.21 4.84 -16.14
C VAL A 90 2.47 3.88 -17.06
N ASN A 91 2.59 2.58 -16.82
CA ASN A 91 1.86 1.55 -17.57
C ASN A 91 0.73 0.95 -16.73
N HIS A 92 0.83 0.97 -15.41
CA HIS A 92 -0.17 0.42 -14.49
C HIS A 92 -0.81 1.51 -13.62
N VAL A 93 -2.06 1.29 -13.20
CA VAL A 93 -2.77 2.26 -12.34
C VAL A 93 -2.07 2.48 -11.01
N ALA A 94 -1.50 1.43 -10.40
CA ALA A 94 -0.77 1.54 -9.13
C ALA A 94 0.40 2.53 -9.23
N GLU A 95 1.17 2.48 -10.32
CA GLU A 95 2.28 3.41 -10.58
C GLU A 95 1.78 4.86 -10.71
N GLY A 96 0.66 5.07 -11.41
CA GLY A 96 0.09 6.40 -11.61
C GLY A 96 -0.50 7.00 -10.33
N ILE A 97 -1.04 6.16 -9.44
CA ILE A 97 -1.47 6.55 -8.10
C ILE A 97 -0.25 6.91 -7.25
N ALA A 98 0.77 6.05 -7.22
CA ALA A 98 2.01 6.29 -6.48
C ALA A 98 2.66 7.62 -6.87
N LEU A 99 2.69 7.90 -8.18
CA LEU A 99 3.20 9.15 -8.73
C LEU A 99 2.37 10.37 -8.32
N SER A 100 1.05 10.23 -8.13
CA SER A 100 0.21 11.33 -7.66
C SER A 100 0.35 11.60 -6.16
N LEU A 101 0.66 10.57 -5.37
CA LEU A 101 0.82 10.66 -3.92
C LEU A 101 2.17 11.28 -3.51
N GLY A 102 3.17 11.22 -4.40
CA GLY A 102 4.45 11.91 -4.25
C GLY A 102 4.49 13.19 -5.07
N GLY A 103 5.19 14.22 -4.59
CA GLY A 103 5.41 15.42 -5.38
C GLY A 103 6.47 16.32 -4.76
N LYS A 104 6.93 17.30 -5.54
CA LYS A 104 7.78 18.38 -5.04
C LYS A 104 7.00 19.69 -5.10
N ILE A 105 7.12 20.50 -4.07
CA ILE A 105 6.49 21.81 -3.96
C ILE A 105 7.53 22.84 -3.52
N GLU A 106 7.49 24.01 -4.12
CA GLU A 106 8.29 25.15 -3.68
C GLU A 106 7.52 25.90 -2.60
N LYS A 107 8.11 26.02 -1.42
CA LYS A 107 7.53 26.75 -0.30
C LYS A 107 8.62 27.50 0.44
N ARG A 108 8.30 28.71 0.90
CA ARG A 108 9.19 29.48 1.76
C ARG A 108 9.46 28.75 3.06
N SER A 109 10.73 28.50 3.35
CA SER A 109 11.19 27.96 4.63
C SER A 109 11.39 29.10 5.61
N ASP A 110 10.85 28.94 6.83
CA ASP A 110 11.02 29.92 7.90
C ASP A 110 12.43 29.85 8.50
N VAL A 111 13.08 28.68 8.43
CA VAL A 111 14.45 28.44 8.90
C VAL A 111 15.49 29.02 7.94
N LEU A 112 15.34 28.75 6.64
CA LEU A 112 16.28 29.24 5.61
C LEU A 112 15.98 30.67 5.15
N GLY A 113 14.79 31.21 5.46
CA GLY A 113 14.36 32.56 5.08
C GLY A 113 14.12 32.77 3.57
N ARG A 114 14.23 31.72 2.76
CA ARG A 114 14.06 31.70 1.30
C ARG A 114 13.14 30.56 0.84
N ASP A 115 12.76 30.59 -0.44
CA ASP A 115 12.04 29.49 -1.06
C ASP A 115 12.97 28.28 -1.18
N ALA A 116 12.46 27.13 -0.75
CA ALA A 116 13.16 25.85 -0.77
C ALA A 116 12.27 24.79 -1.40
N ILE A 117 12.89 23.70 -1.86
CA ILE A 117 12.16 22.56 -2.42
C ILE A 117 11.74 21.61 -1.28
N TRP A 118 10.44 21.35 -1.22
CA TRP A 118 9.83 20.44 -0.27
C TRP A 118 9.32 19.19 -0.97
N THR A 119 9.64 18.03 -0.42
CA THR A 119 9.04 16.78 -0.84
C THR A 119 7.72 16.56 -0.09
N ARG A 120 6.63 16.46 -0.86
CA ARG A 120 5.29 16.10 -0.40
C ARG A 120 5.09 14.60 -0.53
N LYS A 121 4.71 13.95 0.57
CA LYS A 121 4.26 12.56 0.59
C LYS A 121 2.87 12.48 1.18
N GLN A 122 1.91 11.98 0.40
CA GLN A 122 0.56 11.73 0.85
C GLN A 122 0.34 10.23 1.10
N ARG A 123 -0.40 9.89 2.16
CA ARG A 123 -0.77 8.52 2.55
C ARG A 123 -2.21 8.47 3.04
N ILE A 124 -2.90 7.36 2.81
CA ILE A 124 -4.30 7.21 3.21
C ILE A 124 -4.38 6.80 4.69
N SER A 125 -5.00 7.64 5.51
CA SER A 125 -5.22 7.41 6.95
C SER A 125 -6.60 6.81 7.25
N ARG A 126 -7.60 7.03 6.38
CA ARG A 126 -8.95 6.45 6.51
C ARG A 126 -9.47 6.03 5.15
N LEU A 127 -9.92 4.79 5.05
CA LEU A 127 -10.46 4.25 3.80
C LEU A 127 -11.99 4.41 3.73
N PRO A 128 -12.56 4.71 2.54
CA PRO A 128 -13.99 4.71 2.31
C PRO A 128 -14.47 3.37 1.71
N PRO A 129 -15.77 3.02 1.82
CA PRO A 129 -16.33 1.84 1.16
C PRO A 129 -16.20 1.87 -0.37
N VAL A 130 -16.26 3.06 -0.98
CA VAL A 130 -16.14 3.24 -2.44
C VAL A 130 -15.04 4.25 -2.74
N ILE A 131 -14.08 3.85 -3.58
CA ILE A 131 -13.00 4.72 -4.07
C ILE A 131 -13.24 5.10 -5.52
N CYS A 132 -13.21 6.40 -5.82
CA CYS A 132 -13.21 6.90 -7.18
C CYS A 132 -11.78 7.22 -7.63
N VAL A 133 -11.27 6.49 -8.63
CA VAL A 133 -9.95 6.78 -9.23
C VAL A 133 -10.13 7.64 -10.49
N GLN A 134 -9.62 8.87 -10.46
CA GLN A 134 -9.67 9.80 -11.58
C GLN A 134 -8.35 9.74 -12.37
N PHE A 135 -8.44 9.39 -13.65
CA PHE A 135 -7.28 9.38 -14.55
C PHE A 135 -7.00 10.80 -15.08
N GLY A 136 -5.86 11.38 -14.69
CA GLY A 136 -5.34 12.64 -15.21
C GLY A 136 -4.78 12.48 -16.61
N ARG A 137 -5.66 12.42 -17.63
CA ARG A 137 -5.27 12.22 -19.04
C ARG A 137 -5.14 13.50 -19.86
N PHE A 138 -5.66 14.62 -19.39
CA PHE A 138 -5.61 15.87 -20.16
C PHE A 138 -4.47 16.72 -19.67
N TYR A 139 -3.65 17.18 -20.60
CA TYR A 139 -2.53 18.07 -20.32
C TYR A 139 -2.47 19.16 -21.38
N TRP A 140 -1.86 20.29 -21.01
CA TRP A 140 -1.58 21.37 -21.93
C TRP A 140 -0.19 21.17 -22.52
N LYS A 141 -0.09 21.04 -23.84
CA LYS A 141 1.18 20.99 -24.54
C LYS A 141 1.49 22.40 -25.06
N HIS A 142 2.61 22.97 -24.62
CA HIS A 142 3.11 24.19 -25.24
C HIS A 142 3.58 23.88 -26.67
N THR A 143 3.05 24.59 -27.65
CA THR A 143 3.48 24.54 -29.05
C THR A 143 4.12 25.87 -29.40
N PRO A 144 5.40 26.08 -29.06
CA PRO A 144 6.11 27.31 -29.41
C PRO A 144 6.26 27.48 -30.93
N ASP A 145 6.23 26.37 -31.69
CA ASP A 145 6.35 26.36 -33.16
C ASP A 145 5.01 26.53 -33.90
N SER A 146 3.87 26.61 -33.19
CA SER A 146 2.57 26.88 -33.83
C SER A 146 2.38 28.38 -34.06
N GLN A 147 1.67 28.71 -35.15
CA GLN A 147 1.45 30.09 -35.60
C GLN A 147 0.75 30.98 -34.54
N ASP A 148 0.01 30.37 -33.64
CA ASP A 148 -0.75 31.08 -32.60
C ASP A 148 0.01 31.20 -31.26
N HIS A 149 1.18 30.55 -31.10
CA HIS A 149 1.96 30.42 -29.85
C HIS A 149 1.14 30.09 -28.59
N SER A 150 -0.12 29.70 -28.76
CA SER A 150 -1.01 29.20 -27.74
C SER A 150 -0.83 27.69 -27.74
N GLY A 151 -0.54 27.13 -26.57
CA GLY A 151 -0.48 25.69 -26.43
C GLY A 151 -1.82 25.03 -26.77
N VAL A 152 -1.81 23.71 -26.83
CA VAL A 152 -2.98 22.92 -27.20
C VAL A 152 -3.32 21.98 -26.04
N LYS A 153 -4.60 21.87 -25.70
CA LYS A 153 -5.09 20.81 -24.78
C LYS A 153 -5.01 19.48 -25.51
N CYS A 154 -4.28 18.53 -24.95
CA CYS A 154 -4.11 17.20 -25.53
C CYS A 154 -4.53 16.12 -24.54
N LYS A 155 -5.07 15.02 -25.06
CA LYS A 155 -5.34 13.80 -24.30
C LYS A 155 -4.19 12.81 -24.42
N VAL A 156 -3.71 12.31 -23.29
CA VAL A 156 -2.78 11.17 -23.21
C VAL A 156 -3.52 9.90 -23.65
N MET A 157 -3.20 9.44 -24.85
CA MET A 157 -3.76 8.22 -25.46
C MET A 157 -2.97 6.95 -25.12
N LYS A 158 -2.03 7.04 -24.16
CA LYS A 158 -1.27 5.87 -23.68
C LYS A 158 -2.22 4.85 -23.03
N PRO A 159 -2.12 3.55 -23.38
CA PRO A 159 -2.84 2.51 -22.68
C PRO A 159 -2.29 2.37 -21.26
N VAL A 160 -3.17 2.27 -20.28
CA VAL A 160 -2.81 2.01 -18.88
C VAL A 160 -3.61 0.79 -18.46
N ALA A 161 -2.90 -0.26 -18.04
CA ALA A 161 -3.49 -1.50 -17.60
C ALA A 161 -4.02 -1.35 -16.16
N PHE A 162 -5.22 -1.88 -15.93
CA PHE A 162 -5.82 -1.98 -14.60
C PHE A 162 -6.46 -3.37 -14.45
N SER A 163 -6.36 -3.91 -13.25
CA SER A 163 -6.96 -5.16 -12.84
C SER A 163 -8.40 -4.94 -12.35
N GLY A 164 -9.20 -6.00 -12.33
CA GLY A 164 -10.54 -5.98 -11.71
C GLY A 164 -10.49 -5.81 -10.18
N THR A 165 -9.31 -5.95 -9.57
CA THR A 165 -9.07 -5.73 -8.15
C THR A 165 -7.95 -4.70 -7.98
N LEU A 166 -8.13 -3.74 -7.08
CA LEU A 166 -7.14 -2.72 -6.71
C LEU A 166 -6.72 -2.93 -5.25
N ASP A 167 -5.43 -3.17 -5.03
CA ASP A 167 -4.84 -3.17 -3.69
C ASP A 167 -4.38 -1.76 -3.33
N VAL A 168 -4.83 -1.23 -2.18
CA VAL A 168 -4.47 0.11 -1.68
C VAL A 168 -3.52 0.10 -0.50
N TYR A 169 -3.07 -1.06 -0.03
CA TYR A 169 -2.27 -1.18 1.20
C TYR A 169 -0.95 -0.42 1.15
N GLU A 170 -0.27 -0.46 0.01
CA GLU A 170 0.98 0.27 -0.20
C GLU A 170 0.80 1.80 -0.04
N PHE A 171 -0.40 2.31 -0.32
CA PHE A 171 -0.72 3.73 -0.28
C PHE A 171 -1.21 4.21 1.10
N CYS A 172 -1.45 3.31 2.04
CA CYS A 172 -1.96 3.61 3.37
C CYS A 172 -0.85 4.08 4.33
N THR A 173 -1.24 4.73 5.43
CA THR A 173 -0.32 5.03 6.54
C THR A 173 0.06 3.73 7.27
N GLU A 174 1.20 3.73 7.97
CA GLU A 174 1.67 2.56 8.72
C GLU A 174 0.65 2.09 9.78
N GLU A 175 -0.11 3.02 10.36
CA GLU A 175 -1.19 2.71 11.31
C GLU A 175 -2.29 1.87 10.66
N VAL A 176 -2.77 2.32 9.49
CA VAL A 176 -3.79 1.59 8.71
C VAL A 176 -3.22 0.28 8.17
N GLN A 177 -1.97 0.27 7.73
CA GLN A 177 -1.30 -0.95 7.28
C GLN A 177 -1.26 -1.99 8.40
N LYS A 178 -0.89 -1.62 9.62
CA LYS A 178 -0.90 -2.55 10.77
C LYS A 178 -2.30 -3.14 11.01
N ALA A 179 -3.34 -2.33 10.94
CA ALA A 179 -4.73 -2.80 11.08
C ALA A 179 -5.13 -3.77 9.95
N LEU A 180 -4.82 -3.44 8.69
CA LEU A 180 -5.11 -4.30 7.53
C LEU A 180 -4.27 -5.58 7.50
N LYS A 181 -3.06 -5.54 8.06
CA LYS A 181 -2.14 -6.67 8.11
C LYS A 181 -2.72 -7.83 8.91
N VAL A 182 -3.39 -7.55 10.04
CA VAL A 182 -4.08 -8.59 10.84
C VAL A 182 -5.09 -9.36 9.99
N SER A 183 -5.92 -8.65 9.23
CA SER A 183 -6.93 -9.25 8.35
C SER A 183 -6.31 -10.01 7.18
N ARG A 184 -5.19 -9.51 6.64
CA ARG A 184 -4.44 -10.20 5.57
C ARG A 184 -3.75 -11.47 6.05
N ASP A 185 -3.04 -11.42 7.16
CA ASP A 185 -2.31 -12.57 7.70
C ASP A 185 -3.28 -13.70 8.04
N ARG A 186 -4.46 -13.35 8.59
CA ARG A 186 -5.56 -14.32 8.81
C ARG A 186 -6.06 -14.94 7.50
N ALA A 187 -6.16 -14.16 6.43
CA ALA A 187 -6.63 -14.65 5.15
C ALA A 187 -5.59 -15.52 4.43
N LEU A 188 -4.31 -15.16 4.55
CA LEU A 188 -3.19 -15.95 4.04
C LEU A 188 -3.14 -17.30 4.74
N ALA A 189 -3.21 -17.35 6.07
CA ALA A 189 -3.26 -18.61 6.83
C ALA A 189 -4.45 -19.50 6.40
N ALA A 190 -5.64 -18.90 6.21
CA ALA A 190 -6.80 -19.65 5.74
C ALA A 190 -6.67 -20.18 4.30
N GLU A 191 -5.94 -19.48 3.43
CA GLU A 191 -5.67 -19.93 2.07
C GLU A 191 -4.56 -20.99 2.02
N GLU A 192 -3.51 -20.85 2.84
CA GLU A 192 -2.49 -21.89 3.04
C GLU A 192 -3.12 -23.20 3.53
N ASP A 193 -4.04 -23.13 4.50
CA ASP A 193 -4.79 -24.30 4.97
C ASP A 193 -5.64 -24.96 3.86
N ARG A 194 -6.21 -24.16 2.95
CA ARG A 194 -6.98 -24.68 1.80
C ARG A 194 -6.08 -25.32 0.76
N ILE A 195 -4.93 -24.71 0.47
CA ILE A 195 -3.95 -25.24 -0.46
C ILE A 195 -3.37 -26.55 0.10
N ALA A 196 -2.99 -26.57 1.38
CA ALA A 196 -2.50 -27.77 2.06
C ALA A 196 -3.51 -28.92 2.03
N LYS A 197 -4.80 -28.64 2.22
CA LYS A 197 -5.88 -29.64 2.09
C LYS A 197 -6.03 -30.18 0.67
N LYS A 198 -5.92 -29.32 -0.36
CA LYS A 198 -5.97 -29.75 -1.76
C LYS A 198 -4.76 -30.61 -2.13
N LEU A 199 -3.55 -30.16 -1.78
CA LEU A 199 -2.32 -30.91 -2.02
C LEU A 199 -2.32 -32.28 -1.32
N ARG A 200 -2.86 -32.35 -0.08
CA ARG A 200 -3.00 -33.61 0.65
C ARG A 200 -4.01 -34.56 -0.03
N GLY A 201 -5.12 -34.03 -0.53
CA GLY A 201 -6.13 -34.82 -1.26
C GLY A 201 -5.65 -35.35 -2.61
N GLU A 202 -4.82 -34.60 -3.34
CA GLU A 202 -4.21 -35.04 -4.61
C GLU A 202 -3.15 -36.13 -4.37
N ARG A 203 -2.35 -36.01 -3.30
CA ARG A 203 -1.30 -36.99 -2.95
C ARG A 203 -1.85 -38.33 -2.46
N GLU A 204 -3.03 -38.34 -1.84
CA GLU A 204 -3.75 -39.57 -1.47
C GLU A 204 -4.43 -40.22 -2.70
N GLY A 205 -4.75 -39.44 -3.75
CA GLY A 205 -5.29 -39.95 -5.02
C GLY A 205 -4.24 -40.57 -5.95
N GLU A 206 -3.01 -40.03 -5.97
CA GLU A 206 -1.90 -40.58 -6.77
C GLU A 206 -1.28 -41.84 -6.13
N ALA A 207 -1.37 -42.00 -4.81
CA ALA A 207 -0.89 -43.20 -4.10
C ALA A 207 -1.80 -44.44 -4.31
N MET A 208 -2.96 -44.31 -4.96
CA MET A 208 -3.89 -45.41 -5.24
C MET A 208 -3.73 -46.03 -6.64
N GLU A 209 -2.92 -45.44 -7.53
CA GLU A 209 -2.70 -45.89 -8.93
C GLU A 209 -1.32 -46.55 -9.17
N THR A 210 -0.59 -46.93 -8.12
CA THR A 210 0.63 -47.75 -8.25
C THR A 210 0.74 -48.82 -7.18
N ASP A 211 -0.22 -49.74 -7.10
CA ASP A 211 0.03 -51.03 -6.42
C ASP A 211 -0.89 -52.12 -7.00
N ASN A 212 -0.48 -52.68 -8.13
CA ASN A 212 -0.97 -53.96 -8.63
C ASN A 212 0.08 -54.57 -9.56
N ASP A 213 1.11 -55.20 -8.97
CA ASP A 213 1.55 -56.57 -9.34
C ASP A 213 2.81 -56.93 -8.54
N ALA A 214 2.68 -57.91 -7.63
CA ALA A 214 3.61 -59.04 -7.42
C ALA A 214 3.54 -59.60 -5.98
N LYS A 215 2.99 -60.81 -5.85
CA LYS A 215 3.18 -61.74 -4.72
C LYS A 215 4.53 -62.46 -4.88
N PRO A 216 5.29 -62.82 -3.82
CA PRO A 216 5.04 -64.10 -3.11
C PRO A 216 5.34 -64.03 -1.58
N SER A 217 4.50 -64.61 -0.70
CA SER A 217 4.57 -65.94 -0.03
C SER A 217 5.52 -66.10 1.19
N SER A 218 5.00 -66.81 2.21
CA SER A 218 5.58 -67.35 3.48
C SER A 218 5.97 -66.32 4.55
N ALA A 219 5.17 -66.14 5.62
CA ALA A 219 5.08 -66.98 6.83
C ALA A 219 6.28 -66.81 7.77
N GLU A 220 6.11 -66.03 8.83
CA GLU A 220 6.53 -66.36 10.20
C GLU A 220 6.02 -65.32 11.23
N ALA A 221 5.43 -65.87 12.30
CA ALA A 221 5.35 -65.37 13.68
C ALA A 221 4.58 -64.07 14.02
N GLU A 222 3.38 -64.28 14.58
CA GLU A 222 2.79 -63.46 15.64
C GLU A 222 3.71 -63.39 16.89
N ALA A 223 3.85 -62.19 17.48
CA ALA A 223 4.21 -61.90 18.88
C ALA A 223 4.49 -60.38 18.95
N ILE A 224 3.81 -59.48 19.69
CA ILE A 224 3.14 -59.54 21.00
C ILE A 224 2.16 -58.36 21.05
N ALA A 225 0.96 -58.61 21.55
CA ALA A 225 0.03 -57.58 21.98
C ALA A 225 0.49 -56.93 23.30
N ASN A 226 0.33 -55.60 23.39
CA ASN A 226 0.21 -54.77 24.60
C ASN A 226 1.36 -54.73 25.62
N ALA A 227 2.09 -53.60 25.66
CA ALA A 227 2.42 -52.84 26.89
C ALA A 227 3.30 -51.60 26.57
N GLY A 228 2.91 -50.42 27.09
CA GLY A 228 3.72 -49.19 27.22
C GLY A 228 3.84 -48.35 25.93
N ASP A 229 3.64 -47.04 25.88
CA ASP A 229 3.60 -46.02 26.93
C ASP A 229 2.62 -44.90 26.55
N ASP A 230 1.62 -44.67 27.40
CA ASP A 230 0.76 -43.48 27.34
C ASP A 230 1.57 -42.18 27.61
N GLU A 231 2.80 -42.30 28.14
CA GLU A 231 3.68 -41.17 28.42
C GLU A 231 4.36 -40.58 27.18
N GLU A 232 4.68 -41.37 26.15
CA GLU A 232 5.30 -40.83 24.92
C GLU A 232 4.30 -40.08 24.05
N ALA A 233 3.05 -40.52 24.01
CA ALA A 233 1.97 -39.80 23.32
C ALA A 233 1.61 -38.49 24.04
N GLU A 234 1.60 -38.49 25.38
CA GLU A 234 1.45 -37.27 26.19
C GLU A 234 2.68 -36.36 26.08
N ALA A 235 3.90 -36.90 26.01
CA ALA A 235 5.13 -36.12 25.83
C ALA A 235 5.24 -35.50 24.44
N LEU A 236 4.81 -36.20 23.38
CA LEU A 236 4.70 -35.65 22.02
C LEU A 236 3.63 -34.57 21.93
N LYS A 237 2.52 -34.73 22.66
CA LYS A 237 1.43 -33.75 22.72
C LYS A 237 1.79 -32.54 23.59
N ALA A 238 2.56 -32.74 24.66
CA ALA A 238 3.12 -31.69 25.50
C ALA A 238 4.25 -30.94 24.79
N ALA A 239 5.10 -31.63 24.01
CA ALA A 239 6.12 -31.00 23.16
C ALA A 239 5.48 -30.20 22.01
N LEU A 240 4.36 -30.68 21.45
CA LEU A 240 3.55 -29.93 20.48
C LEU A 240 2.85 -28.72 21.12
N ALA A 241 2.40 -28.84 22.37
CA ALA A 241 1.81 -27.72 23.13
C ALA A 241 2.85 -26.68 23.53
N MET A 242 4.08 -27.09 23.88
CA MET A 242 5.20 -26.19 24.19
C MET A 242 5.75 -25.52 22.92
N SER A 243 5.80 -26.21 21.78
CA SER A 243 6.22 -25.60 20.51
C SER A 243 5.20 -24.61 19.94
N MET A 244 3.92 -24.72 20.31
CA MET A 244 2.91 -23.69 20.04
C MET A 244 2.95 -22.51 21.05
N GLN A 245 3.81 -22.56 22.06
CA GLN A 245 3.90 -21.53 23.11
C GLN A 245 5.23 -20.78 23.14
N GLU A 246 6.29 -21.28 22.48
CA GLU A 246 7.63 -20.66 22.50
C GLU A 246 8.11 -20.03 21.19
N ASP A 247 7.28 -19.92 20.15
CA ASP A 247 7.52 -18.96 19.08
C ASP A 247 6.65 -17.72 19.33
N GLY A 248 7.31 -16.65 19.77
CA GLY A 248 6.76 -15.39 20.26
C GLY A 248 6.02 -14.55 19.23
N GLY A 249 5.08 -15.14 18.50
CA GLY A 249 3.99 -14.45 17.83
C GLY A 249 2.72 -14.73 18.59
N ALA A 250 2.50 -14.01 19.69
CA ALA A 250 1.20 -14.00 20.35
C ALA A 250 0.12 -13.69 19.31
N ALA A 251 -0.55 -14.73 18.83
CA ALA A 251 -1.90 -14.66 18.31
C ALA A 251 -2.75 -14.26 19.50
N HIS A 252 -2.67 -12.99 19.85
CA HIS A 252 -3.68 -12.37 20.63
C HIS A 252 -5.01 -12.72 19.97
N ALA A 253 -5.88 -13.39 20.72
CA ALA A 253 -7.31 -13.21 20.62
C ALA A 253 -7.66 -11.75 21.02
N GLN A 254 -7.01 -10.79 20.35
CA GLN A 254 -7.16 -9.36 20.56
C GLN A 254 -8.44 -8.94 19.89
N ASP A 255 -9.06 -7.96 20.53
CA ASP A 255 -10.20 -7.22 20.06
C ASP A 255 -10.22 -7.04 18.53
N PRO A 256 -11.41 -7.08 17.90
CA PRO A 256 -11.53 -6.87 16.46
C PRO A 256 -10.73 -5.63 16.04
N PRO A 257 -9.94 -5.70 14.96
CA PRO A 257 -9.12 -4.59 14.52
C PRO A 257 -10.00 -3.34 14.40
N ALA A 258 -9.52 -2.22 14.93
CA ALA A 258 -10.25 -0.97 14.89
C ALA A 258 -10.66 -0.70 13.43
N PRO A 259 -11.91 -0.26 13.20
CA PRO A 259 -12.42 -0.09 11.84
C PRO A 259 -11.55 0.92 11.10
N VAL A 260 -10.94 0.48 10.00
CA VAL A 260 -10.07 1.28 9.12
C VAL A 260 -10.82 2.46 8.47
N GLY A 261 -12.16 2.40 8.50
CA GLY A 261 -13.02 3.46 8.04
C GLY A 261 -14.51 3.14 8.20
N PRO A 262 -15.36 4.13 7.88
CA PRO A 262 -16.80 4.07 8.04
C PRO A 262 -17.40 3.02 7.13
N GLY A 263 -18.19 2.09 7.66
CA GLY A 263 -18.94 1.14 6.84
C GLY A 263 -18.10 0.11 6.08
N LEU A 264 -16.82 -0.06 6.45
CA LEU A 264 -15.99 -1.17 5.96
C LEU A 264 -16.17 -2.43 6.82
N PRO A 265 -16.12 -3.63 6.22
CA PRO A 265 -16.09 -4.88 6.98
C PRO A 265 -14.90 -4.94 7.93
N LYS A 266 -15.07 -5.64 9.06
CA LYS A 266 -13.99 -5.84 10.05
C LYS A 266 -12.81 -6.64 9.48
N ASP A 267 -13.11 -7.59 8.59
CA ASP A 267 -12.12 -8.44 7.92
C ASP A 267 -11.60 -7.82 6.61
N PHE A 268 -11.77 -6.51 6.42
CA PHE A 268 -11.35 -5.85 5.19
C PHE A 268 -9.83 -5.91 5.02
N GLN A 269 -9.38 -6.32 3.82
CA GLN A 269 -7.97 -6.56 3.51
C GLN A 269 -7.32 -5.43 2.71
N GLY A 270 -8.03 -4.35 2.38
CA GLY A 270 -7.47 -3.29 1.52
C GLY A 270 -7.57 -3.59 0.02
N GLN A 271 -8.40 -4.56 -0.37
CA GLN A 271 -8.67 -4.90 -1.76
C GLN A 271 -10.03 -4.34 -2.18
N TYR A 272 -10.06 -3.57 -3.27
CA TYR A 272 -11.27 -3.03 -3.87
C TYR A 272 -11.58 -3.75 -5.17
N GLU A 273 -12.85 -4.06 -5.41
CA GLU A 273 -13.32 -4.60 -6.68
C GLU A 273 -13.78 -3.47 -7.61
N LEU A 274 -13.45 -3.60 -8.89
CA LEU A 274 -13.88 -2.67 -9.92
C LEU A 274 -15.37 -2.84 -10.21
N PHE A 275 -16.16 -1.85 -9.81
CA PHE A 275 -17.61 -1.85 -10.04
C PHE A 275 -18.03 -1.20 -11.37
N ALA A 276 -17.41 -0.08 -11.74
CA ALA A 276 -17.79 0.69 -12.93
C ALA A 276 -16.61 1.46 -13.51
N VAL A 277 -16.64 1.71 -14.82
CA VAL A 277 -15.66 2.51 -15.55
C VAL A 277 -16.41 3.60 -16.30
N VAL A 278 -16.01 4.85 -16.09
CA VAL A 278 -16.53 6.00 -16.84
C VAL A 278 -15.42 6.53 -17.73
N THR A 279 -15.68 6.64 -19.04
CA THR A 279 -14.66 7.01 -20.04
C THR A 279 -15.09 8.15 -20.93
N HIS A 280 -14.18 9.08 -21.20
CA HIS A 280 -14.38 10.15 -22.17
C HIS A 280 -14.07 9.67 -23.60
N LYS A 281 -15.08 9.67 -24.47
CA LYS A 281 -14.95 9.43 -25.90
C LYS A 281 -14.62 10.73 -26.64
N GLY A 282 -13.39 10.83 -27.12
CA GLY A 282 -12.88 12.01 -27.83
C GLY A 282 -11.37 12.20 -27.62
N ARG A 283 -10.74 12.92 -28.55
CA ARG A 283 -9.33 13.34 -28.46
C ARG A 283 -9.18 14.69 -27.75
N ASP A 284 -10.18 15.54 -27.85
CA ASP A 284 -10.17 16.88 -27.28
C ASP A 284 -10.70 16.89 -25.85
N ALA A 285 -10.29 17.88 -25.05
CA ALA A 285 -10.77 18.07 -23.69
C ALA A 285 -12.16 18.72 -23.64
N ASP A 286 -12.43 19.62 -24.59
CA ASP A 286 -13.64 20.44 -24.62
C ASP A 286 -14.77 19.83 -25.48
N GLY A 287 -14.50 18.70 -26.15
CA GLY A 287 -15.43 18.02 -27.05
C GLY A 287 -15.40 16.51 -26.90
N GLY A 288 -16.49 15.94 -26.39
CA GLY A 288 -16.71 14.50 -26.32
C GLY A 288 -17.85 14.11 -25.39
N HIS A 289 -18.10 12.81 -25.29
CA HIS A 289 -19.17 12.26 -24.46
C HIS A 289 -18.59 11.27 -23.45
N TYR A 290 -19.12 11.28 -22.23
CA TYR A 290 -18.81 10.26 -21.25
C TYR A 290 -19.73 9.05 -21.45
N MET A 291 -19.16 7.85 -21.42
CA MET A 291 -19.86 6.56 -21.41
C MET A 291 -19.49 5.82 -20.14
#